data_AF-H0EL17-F1
#
_entry.id   AF-H0EL17-F1
#
_cell.length_a   1.000
_cell.length_b   1.000
_cell.length_c   1.000
_cell.angle_alpha   90.00
_cell.angle_beta   90.00
_cell.angle_gamma   90.00
#
_symmetry.space_group_name_H-M   'P 1'
#
loop_
_entity.id
_entity.type
_entity.pdbx_description
1 polymer ?
#
loop_
_entity_poly.entity_id
_entity_poly.type
_entity_poly.pdbx_seq_one_letter_code
_entity_poly.pdbx_strand_id
1 'polypeptide(L)'
;MIKYWDGDKFEQIQRLDGHHSEIWALATDEQIFLEEEREKELEELYESTLTTSLEPDKEDEDNAAEVGTAGKQTIETLMAGEKIAEALEIGMADLRLVEEWEVAKSTQPNMAPPARNPLFMALGGISAEVHVLTVLQRVKAAALQDALLVLPFATVPMLFTFLNIFASRLMNIPLTCRVLFFMLKTHHRQIVASRTMRVMLDGIRSNLRLALKKQKDEMGYNLAAMRVIGAQVKEKGVKDYVDEDTWEEDNGNQKKRGFVQVS
;
A
#
# COMPACT_ATOMS: atom_id res chain seq x y z
N MET A 1 -6.48 24.45 41.76
CA MET A 1 -7.00 24.53 43.15
C MET A 1 -6.18 25.58 43.88
N ILE A 2 -6.78 26.70 44.27
CA ILE A 2 -6.11 27.78 45.01
C ILE A 2 -6.69 27.80 46.43
N LYS A 3 -5.83 27.85 47.44
CA LYS A 3 -6.21 27.88 48.86
C LYS A 3 -5.73 29.18 49.49
N TYR A 4 -6.61 29.86 50.21
CA TYR A 4 -6.30 31.05 50.99
C TYR A 4 -6.24 30.70 52.48
N TRP A 5 -5.20 31.21 53.15
CA TRP A 5 -4.91 30.96 54.56
C TRP A 5 -4.76 32.28 55.31
N ASP A 6 -5.23 32.33 56.57
CA ASP A 6 -4.87 33.39 57.50
C ASP A 6 -3.44 33.14 58.00
N GLY A 7 -2.52 34.05 57.71
CA GLY A 7 -1.12 33.94 58.11
C GLY A 7 -0.88 34.14 59.61
N ASP A 8 -1.82 34.71 60.35
CA ASP A 8 -1.63 35.04 61.77
C ASP A 8 -2.23 33.99 62.71
N LYS A 9 -3.30 33.30 62.27
CA LYS A 9 -3.99 32.25 63.05
C LYS A 9 -3.85 30.85 62.48
N PHE A 10 -3.18 30.70 61.33
CA PHE A 10 -2.97 29.42 60.64
C PHE A 10 -4.27 28.62 60.39
N GLU A 11 -5.38 29.32 60.20
CA GLU A 11 -6.66 28.71 59.82
C GLU A 11 -6.91 28.84 58.31
N GLN A 12 -7.43 27.77 57.72
CA GLN A 12 -7.78 27.77 56.30
C GLN A 12 -9.10 28.51 56.10
N ILE A 13 -9.04 29.72 55.53
CA ILE A 13 -10.23 30.55 55.35
C ILE A 13 -11.08 30.01 54.19
N GLN A 14 -10.44 29.69 53.05
CA GLN A 14 -11.18 29.32 51.85
C GLN A 14 -10.39 28.37 50.95
N ARG A 15 -11.10 27.37 50.42
CA ARG A 15 -10.62 26.46 49.39
C ARG A 15 -11.51 26.60 48.17
N LEU A 16 -10.94 27.05 47.05
CA LEU A 16 -11.62 27.06 45.76
C LEU A 16 -11.16 25.84 44.97
N ASP A 17 -12.08 24.88 44.86
CA ASP A 17 -11.92 23.69 44.03
C ASP A 17 -12.52 23.98 42.64
N GLY A 18 -11.67 23.92 41.60
CA GLY A 18 -12.06 24.13 40.20
C GLY A 18 -11.89 25.57 39.68
N HIS A 19 -11.30 25.70 38.49
CA HIS A 19 -11.29 26.94 37.70
C HIS A 19 -12.74 27.27 37.30
N HIS A 20 -13.30 28.34 37.87
CA HIS A 20 -14.70 28.75 37.64
C HIS A 20 -14.86 29.86 36.57
N SER A 21 -13.88 30.04 35.69
CA SER A 21 -14.03 30.90 34.50
C SER A 21 -12.92 30.67 33.49
N GLU A 22 -13.27 30.91 32.22
CA GLU A 22 -12.43 30.79 31.03
C GLU A 22 -11.19 31.69 31.11
N ILE A 23 -10.04 31.13 30.72
CA ILE A 23 -8.77 31.84 30.68
C ILE A 23 -8.72 32.66 29.39
N TRP A 24 -9.01 33.95 29.46
CA TRP A 24 -8.98 34.88 28.31
C TRP A 24 -7.56 35.38 27.94
N ALA A 25 -6.51 34.63 28.27
CA ALA A 25 -5.14 35.07 28.05
C ALA A 25 -4.23 33.96 27.51
N LEU A 26 -4.53 33.49 26.31
CA LEU A 26 -3.56 32.88 25.41
C LEU A 26 -3.81 33.47 24.02
N ALA A 27 -3.05 34.51 23.68
CA ALA A 27 -3.02 35.06 22.34
C ALA A 27 -2.21 34.11 21.45
N THR A 28 -2.91 33.14 20.85
CA THR A 28 -2.47 32.48 19.62
C THR A 28 -3.09 33.22 18.44
N ASP A 29 -2.29 33.49 17.41
CA ASP A 29 -2.58 34.38 16.27
C ASP A 29 -3.57 33.78 15.25
N GLU A 30 -4.40 32.83 15.69
CA GLU A 30 -5.42 32.17 14.87
C GLU A 30 -6.80 32.48 15.45
N GLN A 31 -7.70 32.91 14.57
CA GLN A 31 -9.06 33.28 14.91
C GLN A 31 -9.87 31.99 15.12
N ILE A 32 -9.93 31.53 16.37
CA ILE A 32 -10.59 30.27 16.74
C ILE A 32 -12.11 30.47 16.73
N PHE A 33 -12.81 29.80 15.82
CA PHE A 33 -14.26 29.70 15.83
C PHE A 33 -14.68 28.57 16.79
N LEU A 34 -15.33 28.92 17.90
CA LEU A 34 -15.76 27.97 18.93
C LEU A 34 -16.71 26.89 18.40
N GLU A 35 -17.43 27.17 17.30
CA GLU A 35 -18.30 26.20 16.63
C GLU A 35 -17.49 25.11 15.91
N GLU A 36 -16.37 25.46 15.29
CA GLU A 36 -15.51 24.54 14.54
C GLU A 36 -14.73 23.62 15.49
N GLU A 37 -14.23 24.13 16.61
CA GLU A 37 -13.61 23.29 17.66
C GLU A 37 -14.64 22.34 18.29
N ARG A 38 -15.88 22.80 18.57
CA ARG A 38 -16.94 21.92 19.10
C ARG A 38 -17.33 20.81 18.13
N GLU A 39 -17.39 21.13 16.84
CA GLU A 39 -17.72 20.16 15.80
C GLU A 39 -16.57 19.16 15.64
N LYS A 40 -15.33 19.62 15.67
CA LYS A 40 -14.13 18.77 15.64
C LYS A 40 -13.99 17.87 16.87
N GLU A 41 -14.25 18.39 18.08
CA GLU A 41 -14.29 17.57 19.30
C GLU A 41 -15.43 16.55 19.23
N LEU A 42 -16.60 16.92 18.69
CA LEU A 42 -17.70 15.99 18.46
C LEU A 42 -17.32 14.90 17.46
N GLU A 43 -16.69 15.26 16.34
CA GLU A 43 -16.19 14.32 15.34
C GLU A 43 -15.13 13.39 15.92
N GLU A 44 -14.15 13.90 16.67
CA GLU A 44 -13.14 13.08 17.36
C GLU A 44 -13.77 12.15 18.41
N LEU A 45 -14.80 12.61 19.14
CA LEU A 45 -15.56 11.78 20.08
C LEU A 45 -16.42 10.73 19.35
N TYR A 46 -16.99 11.05 18.20
CA TYR A 46 -17.71 10.10 17.36
C TYR A 46 -16.76 9.05 16.78
N GLU A 47 -15.62 9.46 16.23
CA GLU A 47 -14.58 8.55 15.72
C GLU A 47 -14.05 7.65 16.83
N SER A 48 -13.68 8.22 17.98
CA SER A 48 -13.17 7.44 19.11
C SER A 48 -14.22 6.49 19.70
N THR A 49 -15.49 6.91 19.77
CA THR A 49 -16.60 6.04 20.21
C THR A 49 -16.86 4.93 19.19
N LEU A 50 -16.77 5.22 17.89
CA LEU A 50 -16.90 4.22 16.84
C LEU A 50 -15.76 3.20 16.95
N THR A 51 -14.51 3.66 17.06
CA THR A 51 -13.33 2.79 17.19
C THR A 51 -13.38 1.97 18.46
N THR A 52 -13.81 2.55 19.59
CA THR A 52 -13.93 1.84 20.88
C THR A 52 -15.07 0.82 20.84
N SER A 53 -16.22 1.16 20.23
CA SER A 53 -17.34 0.22 20.09
C SER A 53 -17.06 -0.91 19.09
N LEU A 54 -16.10 -0.71 18.17
CA LEU A 54 -15.64 -1.70 17.20
C LEU A 54 -14.49 -2.57 17.75
N GLU A 55 -13.81 -2.15 18.82
CA GLU A 55 -12.89 -2.99 19.57
C GLU A 55 -13.69 -3.83 20.59
N PRO A 56 -13.87 -5.15 20.40
CA PRO A 56 -14.50 -5.97 21.42
C PRO A 56 -13.62 -5.96 22.68
N ASP A 57 -14.24 -5.74 23.84
CA ASP A 57 -13.63 -5.72 25.16
C ASP A 57 -12.61 -6.87 25.31
N LYS A 58 -11.41 -6.53 25.79
CA LYS A 58 -10.29 -7.46 26.00
C LYS A 58 -10.51 -8.46 27.14
N GLU A 59 -11.71 -8.56 27.71
CA GLU A 59 -12.00 -9.38 28.88
C GLU A 59 -12.65 -10.75 28.56
N ASP A 60 -13.10 -11.00 27.31
CA ASP A 60 -13.70 -12.28 26.90
C ASP A 60 -12.80 -13.07 25.90
N GLU A 61 -11.61 -13.46 26.36
CA GLU A 61 -10.54 -14.00 25.50
C GLU A 61 -10.75 -15.47 25.04
N ASP A 62 -11.69 -16.23 25.63
CA ASP A 62 -11.77 -17.70 25.38
C ASP A 62 -12.93 -18.16 24.47
N ASN A 63 -13.95 -17.35 24.18
CA ASN A 63 -15.05 -17.73 23.28
C ASN A 63 -15.38 -16.70 22.17
N ALA A 64 -14.77 -15.51 22.19
CA ALA A 64 -15.01 -14.46 21.18
C ALA A 64 -13.92 -14.36 20.11
N ALA A 65 -12.86 -15.17 20.20
CA ALA A 65 -11.72 -15.11 19.28
C ALA A 65 -12.09 -15.44 17.82
N GLU A 66 -13.08 -16.31 17.57
CA GLU A 66 -13.43 -16.72 16.21
C GLU A 66 -14.39 -15.74 15.50
N VAL A 67 -15.28 -15.08 16.23
CA VAL A 67 -16.23 -14.10 15.66
C VAL A 67 -15.61 -12.70 15.57
N GLY A 68 -14.79 -12.31 16.55
CA GLY A 68 -14.07 -11.03 16.55
C GLY A 68 -12.98 -10.96 15.48
N THR A 69 -12.33 -12.07 15.15
CA THR A 69 -11.33 -12.10 14.05
C THR A 69 -11.97 -11.94 12.68
N ALA A 70 -13.15 -12.53 12.46
CA ALA A 70 -13.90 -12.34 11.21
C ALA A 70 -14.33 -10.88 11.00
N GLY A 71 -14.83 -10.21 12.06
CA GLY A 71 -15.18 -8.78 11.99
C GLY A 71 -13.98 -7.86 11.79
N LYS A 72 -12.83 -8.15 12.42
CA LYS A 72 -11.59 -7.37 12.23
C LYS A 72 -11.06 -7.49 10.79
N GLN A 73 -11.18 -8.67 10.17
CA GLN A 73 -10.76 -8.88 8.78
C GLN A 73 -11.62 -8.11 7.77
N THR A 74 -12.94 -7.97 8.01
CA THR A 74 -13.78 -7.17 7.11
C THR A 74 -13.49 -5.67 7.25
N ILE A 75 -13.20 -5.17 8.44
CA ILE A 75 -12.84 -3.75 8.64
C ILE A 75 -11.47 -3.45 8.00
N GLU A 76 -10.47 -4.30 8.19
CA GLU A 76 -9.16 -4.15 7.53
C GLU A 76 -9.26 -4.14 6.00
N THR A 77 -10.15 -4.95 5.43
CA THR A 77 -10.34 -5.02 3.97
C THR A 77 -11.10 -3.82 3.42
N LEU A 78 -12.11 -3.31 4.13
CA LEU A 78 -12.80 -2.07 3.78
C LEU A 78 -11.84 -0.87 3.78
N MET A 79 -11.07 -0.70 4.86
CA MET A 79 -10.07 0.37 4.95
C MET A 79 -9.00 0.28 3.86
N ALA A 80 -8.56 -0.94 3.51
CA ALA A 80 -7.62 -1.13 2.42
C ALA A 80 -8.25 -0.80 1.05
N GLY A 81 -9.53 -1.13 0.85
CA GLY A 81 -10.28 -0.79 -0.36
C GLY A 81 -10.42 0.72 -0.54
N GLU A 82 -10.79 1.44 0.51
CA GLU A 82 -10.90 2.90 0.51
C GLU A 82 -9.56 3.57 0.22
N LYS A 83 -8.47 3.14 0.87
CA LYS A 83 -7.11 3.65 0.59
C LYS A 83 -6.68 3.44 -0.86
N ILE A 84 -7.05 2.31 -1.47
CA ILE A 84 -6.77 2.07 -2.89
C ILE A 84 -7.62 2.99 -3.77
N ALA A 85 -8.90 3.16 -3.46
CA ALA A 85 -9.79 4.05 -4.22
C ALA A 85 -9.30 5.51 -4.19
N GLU A 86 -8.96 6.01 -3.01
CA GLU A 86 -8.41 7.36 -2.81
C GLU A 86 -7.11 7.55 -3.60
N ALA A 87 -6.19 6.59 -3.51
CA ALA A 87 -4.93 6.66 -4.24
C ALA A 87 -5.14 6.68 -5.77
N LEU A 88 -6.13 5.92 -6.28
CA LEU A 88 -6.49 5.92 -7.70
C LEU A 88 -7.10 7.25 -8.14
N GLU A 89 -7.94 7.87 -7.31
CA GLU A 89 -8.56 9.17 -7.61
C GLU A 89 -7.52 10.30 -7.62
N ILE A 90 -6.70 10.40 -6.58
CA ILE A 90 -5.60 11.37 -6.50
C ILE A 90 -4.62 11.17 -7.66
N GLY A 91 -4.30 9.92 -7.97
CA GLY A 91 -3.42 9.59 -9.09
C GLY A 91 -4.01 9.97 -10.44
N MET A 92 -5.29 9.71 -10.67
CA MET A 92 -5.95 10.03 -11.94
C MET A 92 -6.07 11.54 -12.13
N ALA A 93 -6.36 12.28 -11.07
CA ALA A 93 -6.38 13.74 -11.10
C ALA A 93 -5.00 14.31 -11.46
N ASP A 94 -3.93 13.76 -10.89
CA ASP A 94 -2.55 14.15 -11.21
C ASP A 94 -2.17 13.84 -12.66
N LEU A 95 -2.53 12.65 -13.17
CA LEU A 95 -2.28 12.30 -14.57
C LEU A 95 -2.98 13.26 -15.54
N ARG A 96 -4.25 13.62 -15.27
CA ARG A 96 -4.98 14.60 -16.10
C ARG A 96 -4.34 15.97 -16.06
N LEU A 97 -3.96 16.43 -14.87
CA LEU A 97 -3.31 17.74 -14.68
C LEU A 97 -1.95 17.81 -15.39
N VAL A 98 -1.17 16.72 -15.38
CA VAL A 98 0.07 16.62 -16.14
C VAL A 98 -0.21 16.58 -17.65
N GLU A 99 -1.19 15.80 -18.10
CA GLU A 99 -1.57 15.71 -19.52
C GLU A 99 -2.04 17.07 -20.07
N GLU A 100 -2.91 17.78 -19.33
CA GLU A 100 -3.36 19.12 -19.67
C GLU A 100 -2.20 20.11 -19.76
N TRP A 101 -1.25 20.02 -18.81
CA TRP A 101 -0.05 20.83 -18.85
C TRP A 101 0.85 20.50 -20.04
N GLU A 102 1.04 19.23 -20.40
CA GLU A 102 1.83 18.82 -21.57
C GLU A 102 1.20 19.33 -22.87
N VAL A 103 -0.13 19.25 -23.00
CA VAL A 103 -0.87 19.80 -24.14
C VAL A 103 -0.73 21.32 -24.18
N ALA A 104 -0.91 22.02 -23.05
CA ALA A 104 -0.75 23.47 -22.98
C ALA A 104 0.70 23.88 -23.28
N LYS A 105 1.69 23.12 -22.81
CA LYS A 105 3.11 23.36 -23.09
C LYS A 105 3.46 23.17 -24.56
N SER A 106 2.78 22.25 -25.25
CA SER A 106 2.97 22.06 -26.70
C SER A 106 2.56 23.30 -27.50
N THR A 107 1.57 24.07 -27.01
CA THR A 107 1.13 25.33 -27.62
C THR A 107 1.92 26.53 -27.09
N GLN A 108 2.35 26.48 -25.82
CA GLN A 108 3.10 27.55 -25.15
C GLN A 108 4.34 26.98 -24.44
N PRO A 109 5.54 27.06 -25.04
CA PRO A 109 6.74 26.37 -24.55
C PRO A 109 7.26 26.87 -23.19
N ASN A 110 6.84 28.06 -22.73
CA ASN A 110 7.31 28.68 -21.49
C ASN A 110 6.30 28.61 -20.33
N MET A 111 5.37 27.64 -20.36
CA MET A 111 4.40 27.45 -19.29
C MET A 111 5.05 26.78 -18.06
N ALA A 112 4.82 27.35 -16.88
CA ALA A 112 5.30 26.81 -15.61
C ALA A 112 4.69 25.42 -15.31
N PRO A 113 5.40 24.52 -14.60
CA PRO A 113 4.87 23.21 -14.22
C PRO A 113 3.63 23.37 -13.33
N PRO A 114 2.67 22.44 -13.43
CA PRO A 114 1.40 22.57 -12.74
C PRO A 114 1.57 22.27 -11.24
N ALA A 115 0.75 22.90 -10.41
CA ALA A 115 0.77 22.66 -8.97
C ALA A 115 0.14 21.30 -8.66
N ARG A 116 1.00 20.29 -8.43
CA ARG A 116 0.58 18.93 -8.06
C ARG A 116 0.07 18.89 -6.62
N ASN A 117 -0.67 17.83 -6.27
CA ASN A 117 -1.16 17.62 -4.90
C ASN A 117 0.02 17.63 -3.91
N PRO A 118 -0.09 18.35 -2.75
CA PRO A 118 0.94 18.41 -1.72
C PRO A 118 1.47 17.04 -1.27
N LEU A 119 0.65 16.00 -1.30
CA LEU A 119 1.06 14.63 -0.96
C LEU A 119 2.24 14.14 -1.82
N PHE A 120 2.22 14.43 -3.13
CA PHE A 120 3.32 14.03 -4.02
C PHE A 120 4.59 14.82 -3.74
N MET A 121 4.47 16.09 -3.35
CA MET A 121 5.61 16.93 -2.97
C MET A 121 6.23 16.45 -1.66
N ALA A 122 5.41 16.15 -0.66
CA ALA A 122 5.85 15.64 0.64
C ALA A 122 6.57 14.29 0.53
N LEU A 123 6.14 13.43 -0.40
CA LEU A 123 6.76 12.14 -0.69
C LEU A 123 8.03 12.23 -1.57
N GLY A 124 8.56 13.44 -1.82
CA GLY A 124 9.80 13.64 -2.56
C GLY A 124 9.64 13.77 -4.07
N GLY A 125 8.47 14.21 -4.55
CA GLY A 125 8.21 14.45 -5.97
C GLY A 125 7.94 13.17 -6.77
N ILE A 126 7.41 12.13 -6.14
CA ILE A 126 7.08 10.86 -6.82
C ILE A 126 6.00 11.04 -7.90
N SER A 127 6.05 10.19 -8.93
CA SER A 127 5.01 10.10 -9.97
C SER A 127 3.74 9.46 -9.42
N ALA A 128 2.56 9.84 -9.94
CA ALA A 128 1.28 9.24 -9.57
C ALA A 128 1.30 7.71 -9.57
N GLU A 129 1.86 7.13 -10.63
CA GLU A 129 1.97 5.68 -10.82
C GLU A 129 2.75 4.98 -9.69
N VAL A 130 3.84 5.60 -9.22
CA VAL A 130 4.67 5.04 -8.14
C VAL A 130 3.93 5.09 -6.82
N HIS A 131 3.16 6.16 -6.58
CA HIS A 131 2.33 6.25 -5.39
C HIS A 131 1.27 5.15 -5.35
N VAL A 132 0.48 5.00 -6.42
CA VAL A 132 -0.56 3.96 -6.53
C VAL A 132 0.04 2.58 -6.37
N LEU A 133 1.19 2.32 -7.01
CA LEU A 133 1.90 1.05 -6.88
C LEU A 133 2.35 0.78 -5.45
N THR A 134 2.84 1.80 -4.75
CA THR A 134 3.29 1.69 -3.35
C THR A 134 2.12 1.35 -2.43
N VAL A 135 0.95 1.96 -2.64
CA VAL A 135 -0.27 1.65 -1.88
C VAL A 135 -0.69 0.20 -2.13
N LEU A 136 -0.74 -0.24 -3.40
CA LEU A 136 -1.07 -1.63 -3.75
C LEU A 136 -0.07 -2.66 -3.17
N GLN A 137 1.21 -2.30 -3.06
CA GLN A 137 2.24 -3.16 -2.49
C GLN A 137 2.18 -3.26 -0.96
N ARG A 138 1.72 -2.21 -0.28
CA ARG A 138 1.61 -2.19 1.18
C ARG A 138 0.48 -3.07 1.71
N VAL A 139 -0.54 -3.34 0.88
CA VAL A 139 -1.66 -4.20 1.28
C VAL A 139 -1.20 -5.65 1.38
N LYS A 140 -1.56 -6.32 2.48
CA LYS A 140 -1.27 -7.75 2.69
C LYS A 140 -1.87 -8.57 1.55
N ALA A 141 -1.13 -9.55 1.04
CA ALA A 141 -1.55 -10.38 -0.08
C ALA A 141 -2.86 -11.17 0.16
N ALA A 142 -3.21 -11.44 1.43
CA ALA A 142 -4.48 -12.06 1.82
C ALA A 142 -5.65 -11.07 1.63
N ALA A 143 -5.51 -9.85 2.17
CA ALA A 143 -6.55 -8.82 2.12
C ALA A 143 -6.68 -8.10 0.77
N LEU A 144 -5.68 -8.19 -0.11
CA LEU A 144 -5.67 -7.48 -1.39
C LEU A 144 -6.87 -7.87 -2.28
N GLN A 145 -7.23 -9.15 -2.35
CA GLN A 145 -8.34 -9.58 -3.20
C GLN A 145 -9.68 -9.07 -2.66
N ASP A 146 -9.89 -9.14 -1.36
CA ASP A 146 -11.12 -8.69 -0.72
C ASP A 146 -11.25 -7.17 -0.80
N ALA A 147 -10.15 -6.42 -0.59
CA ALA A 147 -10.11 -4.97 -0.77
C ALA A 147 -10.47 -4.55 -2.20
N LEU A 148 -9.98 -5.29 -3.21
CA LEU A 148 -10.29 -5.03 -4.61
C LEU A 148 -11.75 -5.37 -4.97
N LEU A 149 -12.39 -6.30 -4.25
CA LEU A 149 -13.80 -6.66 -4.48
C LEU A 149 -14.76 -5.57 -4.00
N VAL A 150 -14.38 -4.85 -2.94
CA VAL A 150 -15.17 -3.78 -2.32
C VAL A 150 -15.17 -2.50 -3.18
N LEU A 151 -14.23 -2.35 -4.11
CA LEU A 151 -14.08 -1.14 -4.89
C LEU A 151 -15.34 -0.77 -5.71
N PRO A 152 -15.75 0.51 -5.70
CA PRO A 152 -16.81 0.99 -6.59
C PRO A 152 -16.44 0.78 -8.06
N PHE A 153 -17.40 0.35 -8.89
CA PHE A 153 -17.14 0.09 -10.31
C PHE A 153 -16.61 1.33 -11.08
N ALA A 154 -16.94 2.54 -10.62
CA ALA A 154 -16.43 3.78 -11.20
C ALA A 154 -14.89 3.90 -11.15
N THR A 155 -14.23 3.22 -10.21
CA THR A 155 -12.77 3.23 -10.06
C THR A 155 -12.05 2.23 -10.96
N VAL A 156 -12.78 1.24 -11.51
CA VAL A 156 -12.19 0.17 -12.33
C VAL A 156 -11.54 0.69 -13.63
N PRO A 157 -12.14 1.64 -14.38
CA PRO A 157 -11.46 2.24 -15.54
C PRO A 157 -10.15 2.96 -15.17
N MET A 158 -10.13 3.68 -14.04
CA MET A 158 -8.92 4.35 -13.54
C MET A 158 -7.85 3.32 -13.16
N LEU A 159 -8.25 2.20 -12.54
CA LEU A 159 -7.31 1.11 -12.28
C LEU A 159 -6.74 0.52 -13.57
N PHE A 160 -7.53 0.33 -14.63
CA PHE A 160 -7.04 -0.18 -15.91
C PHE A 160 -6.07 0.77 -16.62
N THR A 161 -6.25 2.09 -16.53
CA THR A 161 -5.25 3.03 -17.05
C THR A 161 -3.92 2.88 -16.31
N PHE A 162 -3.94 2.77 -14.97
CA PHE A 162 -2.72 2.51 -14.19
C PHE A 162 -2.09 1.15 -14.49
N LEU A 163 -2.88 0.08 -14.64
CA LEU A 163 -2.35 -1.24 -15.00
C LEU A 163 -1.69 -1.23 -16.39
N ASN A 164 -2.23 -0.46 -17.34
CA ASN A 164 -1.59 -0.29 -18.64
C ASN A 164 -0.23 0.40 -18.52
N ILE A 165 -0.16 1.44 -17.70
CA ILE A 165 1.09 2.15 -17.47
C ILE A 165 2.11 1.26 -16.75
N PHE A 166 1.69 0.51 -15.72
CA PHE A 166 2.55 -0.46 -15.03
C PHE A 166 3.10 -1.53 -15.98
N ALA A 167 2.27 -2.02 -16.90
CA ALA A 167 2.69 -2.97 -17.93
C ALA A 167 3.70 -2.36 -18.92
N SER A 168 3.50 -1.09 -19.31
CA SER A 168 4.41 -0.39 -20.23
C SER A 168 5.78 -0.09 -19.61
N ARG A 169 5.82 0.24 -18.32
CA ARG A 169 7.06 0.58 -17.58
C ARG A 169 7.68 -0.60 -16.83
N LEU A 170 7.13 -1.81 -16.99
CA LEU A 170 7.63 -3.04 -16.36
C LEU A 170 7.68 -2.96 -14.82
N MET A 171 6.77 -2.21 -14.19
CA MET A 171 6.75 -2.05 -12.74
C MET A 171 6.01 -3.20 -12.06
N ASN A 172 6.70 -3.97 -11.21
CA ASN A 172 6.18 -5.11 -10.45
C ASN A 172 5.12 -5.94 -11.22
N ILE A 173 5.56 -6.55 -12.32
CA ILE A 173 4.71 -7.33 -13.22
C ILE A 173 3.88 -8.42 -12.50
N PRO A 174 4.40 -9.18 -11.51
CA PRO A 174 3.60 -10.19 -10.81
C PRO A 174 2.38 -9.60 -10.09
N LEU A 175 2.54 -8.46 -9.42
CA LEU A 175 1.45 -7.79 -8.74
C LEU A 175 0.42 -7.26 -9.74
N THR A 176 0.88 -6.60 -10.81
CA THR A 176 0.03 -6.10 -11.89
C THR A 176 -0.80 -7.22 -12.52
N CYS A 177 -0.18 -8.37 -12.81
CA CYS A 177 -0.89 -9.56 -13.32
C CYS A 177 -1.92 -10.07 -12.33
N ARG A 178 -1.59 -10.15 -11.04
CA ARG A 178 -2.49 -10.65 -9.99
C ARG A 178 -3.72 -9.77 -9.85
N VAL A 179 -3.54 -8.44 -9.82
CA VAL A 179 -4.64 -7.46 -9.76
C VAL A 179 -5.48 -7.53 -11.04
N LEU A 180 -4.85 -7.59 -12.22
CA LEU A 180 -5.54 -7.69 -13.50
C LEU A 180 -6.40 -8.95 -13.60
N PHE A 181 -5.85 -10.12 -13.27
CA PHE A 181 -6.61 -11.38 -13.34
C PHE A 181 -7.74 -11.42 -12.34
N PHE A 182 -7.55 -10.86 -11.14
CA PHE A 182 -8.62 -10.74 -10.17
C PHE A 182 -9.76 -9.87 -10.70
N MET A 183 -9.45 -8.66 -11.21
CA MET A 183 -10.44 -7.74 -11.79
C MET A 183 -11.18 -8.33 -12.99
N LEU A 184 -10.47 -9.04 -13.86
CA LEU A 184 -11.09 -9.74 -14.99
C LEU A 184 -12.02 -10.86 -14.53
N LYS A 185 -11.68 -11.56 -13.45
CA LYS A 185 -12.50 -12.65 -12.90
C LYS A 185 -13.75 -12.13 -12.20
N THR A 186 -13.65 -11.03 -11.45
CA THR A 186 -14.77 -10.45 -10.69
C THR A 186 -15.73 -9.67 -11.59
N HIS A 187 -15.22 -8.81 -12.48
CA HIS A 187 -16.03 -7.88 -13.28
C HIS A 187 -16.23 -8.30 -14.75
N HIS A 188 -16.01 -9.57 -15.10
CA HIS A 188 -16.06 -10.07 -16.48
C HIS A 188 -17.27 -9.56 -17.28
N ARG A 189 -18.49 -9.69 -16.73
CA ARG A 189 -19.73 -9.29 -17.41
C ARG A 189 -19.78 -7.78 -17.70
N GLN A 190 -19.35 -6.98 -16.73
CA GLN A 190 -19.37 -5.51 -16.84
C GLN A 190 -18.32 -5.01 -17.83
N ILE A 191 -17.14 -5.64 -17.83
CA ILE A 191 -16.04 -5.34 -18.75
C ILE A 191 -16.43 -5.68 -20.20
N VAL A 192 -17.03 -6.85 -20.43
CA VAL A 192 -17.42 -7.28 -21.79
C VAL A 192 -18.57 -6.45 -22.34
N ALA A 193 -19.44 -5.92 -21.48
CA ALA A 193 -20.55 -5.05 -21.89
C ALA A 193 -20.07 -3.67 -22.41
N SER A 194 -18.93 -3.16 -21.92
CA SER A 194 -18.42 -1.85 -22.34
C SER A 194 -17.36 -1.95 -23.44
N ARG A 195 -17.61 -1.28 -24.55
CA ARG A 195 -16.68 -1.26 -25.70
C ARG A 195 -15.36 -0.57 -25.37
N THR A 196 -15.36 0.51 -24.60
CA THR A 196 -14.15 1.29 -24.27
C THR A 196 -13.17 0.48 -23.42
N MET A 197 -13.68 -0.23 -22.41
CA MET A 197 -12.86 -1.11 -21.56
C MET A 197 -12.21 -2.24 -22.36
N ARG A 198 -12.91 -2.77 -23.36
CA ARG A 198 -12.38 -3.82 -24.23
C ARG A 198 -11.17 -3.34 -25.05
N VAL A 199 -11.18 -2.09 -25.50
CA VAL A 199 -10.04 -1.45 -26.21
C VAL A 199 -8.87 -1.23 -25.25
N MET A 200 -9.11 -0.72 -24.04
CA MET A 200 -8.06 -0.53 -23.04
C MET A 200 -7.36 -1.85 -22.67
N LEU A 201 -8.14 -2.93 -22.50
CA LEU A 201 -7.60 -4.26 -22.23
C LEU A 201 -6.74 -4.81 -23.36
N ASP A 202 -7.00 -4.44 -24.61
CA ASP A 202 -6.16 -4.87 -25.71
C ASP A 202 -4.76 -4.23 -25.65
N GLY A 203 -4.71 -2.94 -25.30
CA GLY A 203 -3.47 -2.23 -24.98
C GLY A 203 -2.69 -2.93 -23.87
N ILE A 204 -3.33 -3.17 -22.72
CA ILE A 204 -2.72 -3.87 -21.58
C ILE A 204 -2.22 -5.25 -21.99
N ARG A 205 -3.02 -6.01 -22.75
CA ARG A 205 -2.68 -7.36 -23.22
C ARG A 205 -1.40 -7.37 -24.07
N SER A 206 -1.28 -6.42 -25.00
CA SER A 206 -0.11 -6.33 -25.87
C SER A 206 1.17 -5.99 -25.07
N ASN A 207 1.10 -4.98 -24.21
CA ASN A 207 2.19 -4.51 -23.37
C ASN A 207 2.65 -5.59 -22.38
N LEU A 208 1.69 -6.21 -21.68
CA LEU A 208 1.98 -7.24 -20.67
C LEU A 208 2.58 -8.50 -21.29
N ARG A 209 2.13 -8.90 -22.50
CA ARG A 209 2.72 -10.04 -23.21
C ARG A 209 4.14 -9.76 -23.66
N LEU A 210 4.41 -8.55 -24.15
CA LEU A 210 5.74 -8.15 -24.56
C LEU A 210 6.69 -8.11 -23.35
N ALA A 211 6.23 -7.53 -22.24
CA ALA A 211 6.92 -7.49 -20.96
C ALA A 211 7.29 -8.89 -20.43
N LEU A 212 6.29 -9.77 -20.33
CA LEU A 212 6.49 -11.14 -19.82
C LEU A 212 7.38 -11.97 -20.75
N LYS A 213 7.25 -11.79 -22.08
CA LYS A 213 8.11 -12.47 -23.04
C LYS A 213 9.56 -12.04 -22.89
N LYS A 214 9.82 -10.73 -22.81
CA LYS A 214 11.17 -10.18 -22.59
C LYS A 214 11.80 -10.75 -21.31
N GLN A 215 11.07 -10.68 -20.19
CA GLN A 215 11.57 -11.19 -18.91
C GLN A 215 11.80 -12.71 -18.94
N LYS A 216 10.91 -13.47 -19.59
CA LYS A 216 11.08 -14.91 -19.77
C LYS A 216 12.32 -15.24 -20.60
N ASP A 217 12.53 -14.53 -21.71
CA ASP A 217 13.63 -14.79 -22.63
C ASP A 217 14.98 -14.43 -21.97
N GLU A 218 15.05 -13.33 -21.23
CA GLU A 218 16.23 -12.93 -20.43
C GLU A 218 16.57 -13.98 -19.35
N MET A 219 15.58 -14.40 -18.55
CA MET A 219 15.79 -15.45 -17.55
C MET A 219 16.14 -16.79 -18.19
N GLY A 220 15.53 -17.13 -19.32
CA GLY A 220 15.81 -18.35 -20.08
C GLY A 220 17.25 -18.39 -20.60
N TYR A 221 17.72 -17.27 -21.16
CA TYR A 221 19.10 -17.11 -21.60
C TYR A 221 20.09 -17.21 -20.44
N ASN A 222 19.84 -16.49 -19.33
CA ASN A 222 20.70 -16.53 -18.15
C ASN A 222 20.78 -17.93 -17.54
N LEU A 223 19.65 -18.64 -17.48
CA LEU A 223 19.60 -20.01 -16.98
C LEU A 223 20.34 -20.98 -17.91
N ALA A 224 20.22 -20.83 -19.23
CA ALA A 224 20.96 -21.64 -20.20
C ALA A 224 22.47 -21.38 -20.09
N ALA A 225 22.89 -20.11 -19.98
CA ALA A 225 24.28 -19.74 -19.78
C ALA A 225 24.84 -20.34 -18.48
N MET A 226 24.10 -20.22 -17.37
CA MET A 226 24.46 -20.83 -16.08
C MET A 226 24.59 -22.36 -16.16
N ARG A 227 23.73 -23.03 -16.93
CA ARG A 227 23.83 -24.49 -17.12
C ARG A 227 25.09 -24.87 -17.90
N VAL A 228 25.42 -24.14 -18.96
CA VAL A 228 26.63 -24.39 -19.77
C VAL A 228 27.89 -24.14 -18.94
N ILE A 229 27.97 -23.00 -18.25
CA ILE A 229 29.11 -22.68 -17.38
C ILE A 229 29.21 -23.70 -16.25
N GLY A 230 28.08 -24.09 -15.64
CA GLY A 230 28.04 -25.13 -14.63
C GLY A 230 28.53 -26.49 -15.13
N ALA A 231 28.24 -26.85 -16.39
CA ALA A 231 28.76 -28.05 -17.02
C ALA A 231 30.28 -27.96 -17.26
N GLN A 232 30.76 -26.84 -17.79
CA GLN A 232 32.19 -26.60 -18.02
C GLN A 232 33.00 -26.57 -16.71
N VAL A 233 32.44 -26.01 -15.64
CA VAL A 233 33.08 -26.01 -14.32
C VAL A 233 33.15 -27.41 -13.75
N LYS A 234 32.10 -28.23 -13.94
CA LYS A 234 32.14 -29.65 -13.55
C LYS A 234 33.19 -30.41 -14.33
N GLU A 235 33.24 -30.24 -15.65
CA GLU A 235 34.23 -30.89 -16.53
C GLU A 235 35.67 -30.51 -16.14
N LYS A 236 35.95 -29.23 -15.88
CA LYS A 236 37.25 -28.77 -15.37
C LYS A 236 37.54 -29.20 -13.93
N GLY A 237 36.50 -29.50 -13.15
CA GLY A 237 36.61 -29.99 -11.78
C GLY A 237 36.89 -31.49 -11.68
N VAL A 238 36.72 -32.23 -12.77
CA VAL A 238 37.13 -33.65 -12.84
C VAL A 238 38.66 -33.69 -12.87
N LYS A 239 39.27 -34.26 -11.83
CA LYS A 239 40.72 -34.50 -11.77
C LYS A 239 41.07 -35.65 -12.73
N ASP A 240 42.12 -35.48 -13.54
CA ASP A 240 42.60 -36.49 -14.51
C ASP A 240 43.24 -37.73 -13.85
N TYR A 241 43.68 -37.61 -12.59
CA TYR A 241 44.25 -38.70 -11.82
C TYR A 241 43.28 -39.15 -10.74
N VAL A 242 43.10 -40.46 -10.67
CA VAL A 242 42.16 -41.13 -9.77
C VAL A 242 42.97 -42.06 -8.86
N ASP A 243 43.28 -41.60 -7.65
CA ASP A 243 43.87 -42.43 -6.59
C ASP A 243 42.80 -42.77 -5.53
N GLU A 244 43.02 -43.80 -4.69
CA GLU A 244 42.06 -44.24 -3.65
C GLU A 244 41.67 -43.09 -2.69
N ASP A 245 42.64 -42.25 -2.28
CA ASP A 245 42.39 -41.10 -1.39
C ASP A 245 41.50 -40.02 -2.04
N THR A 246 41.50 -39.92 -3.38
CA THR A 246 40.73 -38.89 -4.10
C THR A 246 39.24 -39.25 -4.20
N TRP A 247 38.91 -40.54 -4.16
CA TRP A 247 37.53 -41.03 -4.13
C TRP A 247 36.82 -40.77 -2.80
N GLU A 248 37.56 -40.78 -1.69
CA GLU A 248 37.00 -40.54 -0.36
C GLU A 248 36.66 -39.06 -0.12
N GLU A 249 37.48 -38.12 -0.62
CA GLU A 249 37.25 -36.67 -0.52
C GLU A 249 36.01 -36.20 -1.30
N ASP A 250 35.77 -36.75 -2.50
CA ASP A 250 34.70 -36.29 -3.39
C ASP A 250 33.29 -36.66 -2.86
N ASN A 251 33.20 -37.76 -2.11
CA ASN A 251 31.99 -38.14 -1.37
C ASN A 251 31.71 -37.23 -0.15
N GLY A 252 32.72 -36.56 0.40
CA GLY A 252 32.60 -35.65 1.53
C GLY A 252 32.06 -34.26 1.17
N ASN A 253 32.28 -33.81 -0.08
CA ASN A 253 32.04 -32.43 -0.51
C ASN A 253 30.62 -32.14 -1.04
N GLN A 254 29.71 -33.10 -0.94
CA GLN A 254 28.31 -32.90 -1.30
C GLN A 254 27.59 -32.01 -0.29
N LYS A 255 26.75 -31.07 -0.78
CA LYS A 255 25.94 -30.20 0.08
C LYS A 255 24.92 -31.03 0.87
N LYS A 256 25.23 -31.37 2.12
CA LYS A 256 24.30 -31.99 3.06
C LYS A 256 23.37 -30.92 3.65
N ARG A 257 22.05 -31.14 3.60
CA ARG A 257 21.05 -30.31 4.29
C ARG A 257 20.52 -31.08 5.48
N GLY A 258 20.73 -30.58 6.69
CA GLY A 258 20.13 -31.14 7.91
C GLY A 258 18.71 -30.63 8.06
N PHE A 259 17.72 -31.51 7.92
CA PHE A 259 16.34 -31.20 8.25
C PHE A 259 16.06 -31.72 9.66
N VAL A 260 16.04 -30.82 10.64
CA VAL A 260 15.65 -31.17 12.00
C VAL A 260 14.13 -31.30 12.01
N GLN A 261 13.63 -32.53 12.09
CA GLN A 261 12.23 -32.79 12.43
C GLN A 261 12.14 -32.90 13.95
N VAL A 262 11.46 -31.94 14.57
CA VAL A 262 11.00 -32.07 15.96
C VAL A 262 9.61 -32.69 15.86
N SER A 263 9.52 -33.99 16.14
CA SER A 263 8.26 -34.71 16.29
C SER A 263 7.67 -34.49 17.68
#